data_AF-A0A1Q6RN57-F1
#
_entry.id   AF-A0A1Q6RN57-F1
#
_cell.length_a   1.000
_cell.length_b   1.000
_cell.length_c   1.000
_cell.angle_alpha   90.00
_cell.angle_beta   90.00
_cell.angle_gamma   90.00
#
_symmetry.space_group_name_H-M   'P 1'
#
loop_
_entity.id
_entity.type
_entity.pdbx_description
1 polymer ?
#
loop_
_entity_poly.entity_id
_entity_poly.type
_entity_poly.pdbx_seq_one_letter_code
_entity_poly.pdbx_strand_id
1 'polypeptide(L)'
;MNREPNQVYLDIPLALAYGEILVSAELKQSVWELRLTGLRRLQAQLTHYERLGYNSSLLEAISEKKSQMVLQVSSQTELDKVICPRAPHFDGNKLIPDKYSIPEEELICWCETSLRGPLNEYGQHRYMEVFRQVFPEYSKVIDMRESL
;
A
#
# COMPACT_ATOMS: atom_id res chain seq x y z
N MET A 1 19.71 -0.58 20.30
CA MET A 1 19.45 -1.76 19.45
C MET A 1 20.12 -1.47 18.12
N ASN A 2 21.28 -2.10 17.88
CA ASN A 2 22.10 -1.88 16.68
C ASN A 2 21.30 -2.31 15.45
N ARG A 3 20.92 -1.37 14.57
CA ARG A 3 20.26 -1.70 13.30
C ARG A 3 21.33 -1.96 12.25
N GLU A 4 21.31 -3.17 11.71
CA GLU A 4 22.12 -3.63 10.57
C GLU A 4 22.06 -2.64 9.38
N PRO A 5 23.12 -2.52 8.58
CA PRO A 5 23.20 -1.54 7.50
C PRO A 5 22.23 -1.90 6.37
N ASN A 6 21.37 -0.94 6.02
CA ASN A 6 20.81 -0.78 4.68
C ASN A 6 20.08 -2.00 4.07
N GLN A 7 19.39 -2.80 4.87
CA GLN A 7 18.52 -3.84 4.34
C GLN A 7 17.37 -3.18 3.57
N VAL A 8 17.20 -3.62 2.32
CA VAL A 8 16.12 -3.22 1.43
C VAL A 8 15.05 -4.29 1.54
N TYR A 9 13.79 -3.87 1.69
CA TYR A 9 12.66 -4.78 1.76
C TYR A 9 12.60 -5.64 0.50
N LEU A 10 12.48 -6.96 0.66
CA LEU A 10 12.27 -7.88 -0.46
C LEU A 10 11.57 -9.13 0.08
N ASP A 11 10.28 -9.23 -0.19
CA ASP A 11 9.47 -10.42 0.08
C ASP A 11 9.27 -11.26 -1.18
N ILE A 12 8.57 -12.39 -1.03
CA ILE A 12 8.31 -13.31 -2.15
C ILE A 12 7.51 -12.62 -3.27
N PRO A 13 6.38 -11.92 -3.01
CA PRO A 13 5.64 -11.25 -4.08
C PRO A 13 6.47 -10.25 -4.88
N LEU A 14 7.27 -9.41 -4.21
CA LEU A 14 8.12 -8.44 -4.90
C LEU A 14 9.22 -9.12 -5.72
N ALA A 15 9.84 -10.17 -5.18
CA ALA A 15 10.86 -10.95 -5.89
C ALA A 15 10.28 -11.61 -7.16
N LEU A 16 9.06 -12.17 -7.06
CA LEU A 16 8.36 -12.75 -8.22
C LEU A 16 8.06 -11.70 -9.27
N ALA A 17 7.62 -10.49 -8.87
CA ALA A 17 7.35 -9.41 -9.82
C ALA A 17 8.61 -8.94 -10.56
N TYR A 18 9.76 -8.86 -9.87
CA TYR A 18 11.03 -8.62 -10.55
C TYR A 18 11.36 -9.76 -11.54
N GLY A 19 11.16 -11.01 -11.14
CA GLY A 19 11.33 -12.17 -11.99
C GLY A 19 10.47 -12.11 -13.26
N GLU A 20 9.20 -11.74 -13.13
CA GLU A 20 8.26 -11.60 -14.25
C GLU A 20 8.74 -10.59 -15.30
N ILE A 21 9.23 -9.42 -14.86
CA ILE A 21 9.81 -8.41 -15.76
C ILE A 21 11.06 -8.94 -16.47
N LEU A 22 11.91 -9.70 -15.75
CA LEU A 22 13.15 -10.22 -16.32
C LEU A 22 12.92 -11.30 -17.39
N VAL A 23 11.88 -12.12 -17.25
CA VAL A 23 11.56 -13.19 -18.21
C VAL A 23 10.63 -12.73 -19.34
N SER A 24 10.14 -11.50 -19.30
CA SER A 24 9.21 -10.94 -20.29
C SER A 24 9.90 -10.57 -21.61
N ALA A 25 10.08 -11.55 -22.49
CA ALA A 25 10.76 -11.39 -23.78
C ALA A 25 10.02 -10.49 -24.78
N GLU A 26 8.71 -10.29 -24.63
CA GLU A 26 7.86 -9.56 -25.59
C GLU A 26 7.60 -8.09 -25.19
N LEU A 27 8.08 -7.64 -24.03
CA LEU A 27 7.85 -6.27 -23.58
C LEU A 27 8.67 -5.26 -24.40
N LYS A 28 8.01 -4.18 -24.82
CA LYS A 28 8.70 -3.01 -25.34
C LYS A 28 9.66 -2.46 -24.27
N GLN A 29 10.87 -2.10 -24.67
CA GLN A 29 11.91 -1.58 -23.77
C GLN A 29 11.41 -0.44 -22.86
N SER A 30 10.65 0.50 -23.41
CA SER A 30 10.08 1.62 -22.63
C SER A 30 9.10 1.18 -21.54
N VAL A 31 8.31 0.14 -21.79
CA VAL A 31 7.38 -0.44 -20.80
C VAL A 31 8.15 -1.24 -19.76
N TRP A 32 9.17 -1.98 -20.18
CA TRP A 32 10.07 -2.71 -19.27
C TRP A 32 10.76 -1.75 -18.28
N GLU A 33 11.35 -0.65 -18.77
CA GLU A 33 12.01 0.37 -17.93
C GLU A 33 11.02 1.07 -16.99
N LEU A 34 9.82 1.36 -17.47
CA LEU A 34 8.75 1.94 -16.67
C LEU A 34 8.36 1.02 -15.50
N ARG A 35 8.11 -0.26 -15.77
CA ARG A 35 7.71 -1.24 -14.74
C ARG A 35 8.84 -1.52 -13.76
N LEU A 36 10.09 -1.63 -14.24
CA LEU A 36 11.26 -1.78 -13.38
C LEU A 36 11.42 -0.58 -12.43
N THR A 37 11.23 0.63 -12.95
CA THR A 37 11.21 1.86 -12.13
C THR A 37 10.09 1.82 -11.10
N GLY A 38 8.91 1.33 -11.48
CA GLY A 38 7.79 1.13 -10.58
C GLY A 38 8.09 0.19 -9.42
N LEU A 39 8.65 -0.99 -9.71
CA LEU A 39 8.99 -1.95 -8.65
C LEU A 39 10.08 -1.42 -7.71
N ARG A 40 11.07 -0.69 -8.22
CA ARG A 40 12.09 -0.03 -7.38
C ARG A 40 11.48 1.02 -6.44
N ARG A 41 10.52 1.81 -6.93
CA ARG A 41 9.80 2.79 -6.12
C ARG A 41 8.93 2.12 -5.05
N LEU A 42 8.22 1.06 -5.42
CA LEU A 42 7.44 0.24 -4.48
C LEU A 42 8.35 -0.36 -3.39
N GLN A 43 9.49 -0.92 -3.78
CA GLN A 43 10.48 -1.47 -2.86
C GLN A 43 10.97 -0.41 -1.84
N ALA A 44 11.26 0.81 -2.32
CA ALA A 44 11.67 1.91 -1.46
C ALA A 44 10.55 2.32 -0.48
N GLN A 45 9.28 2.34 -0.92
CA GLN A 45 8.13 2.60 -0.06
C GLN A 45 7.95 1.53 1.02
N LEU A 46 8.00 0.24 0.64
CA LEU A 46 7.90 -0.86 1.59
C LEU A 46 9.04 -0.84 2.61
N THR A 47 10.26 -0.55 2.16
CA THR A 47 11.43 -0.35 3.05
C THR A 47 11.19 0.80 4.02
N HIS A 48 10.55 1.89 3.58
CA HIS A 48 10.21 3.00 4.45
C HIS A 48 9.16 2.58 5.50
N TYR A 49 8.09 1.91 5.10
CA TYR A 49 7.04 1.44 6.01
C TYR A 49 7.57 0.41 7.03
N GLU A 50 8.45 -0.51 6.60
CA GLU A 50 9.14 -1.43 7.51
C GLU A 50 9.95 -0.68 8.57
N ARG A 51 10.68 0.37 8.17
CA ARG A 51 11.48 1.19 9.09
C ARG A 51 10.63 1.96 10.11
N LEU A 52 9.40 2.31 9.75
CA LEU A 52 8.39 2.89 10.64
C LEU A 52 7.79 1.86 11.61
N GLY A 53 8.03 0.56 11.40
CA GLY A 53 7.60 -0.51 12.28
C GLY A 53 6.23 -1.10 11.93
N TYR A 54 5.73 -0.89 10.72
CA TYR A 54 4.54 -1.58 10.24
C TYR A 54 4.78 -3.08 10.13
N ASN A 55 3.75 -3.87 10.46
CA ASN A 55 3.88 -5.32 10.57
C ASN A 55 4.09 -5.98 9.19
N SER A 56 4.80 -7.11 9.17
CA SER A 56 5.18 -7.78 7.91
C SER A 56 3.98 -8.22 7.08
N SER A 57 2.90 -8.74 7.68
CA SER A 57 1.74 -9.19 6.89
C SER A 57 1.04 -8.05 6.16
N LEU A 58 1.01 -6.85 6.74
CA LEU A 58 0.51 -5.65 6.07
C LEU A 58 1.40 -5.28 4.87
N LEU A 59 2.72 -5.31 5.06
CA LEU A 59 3.68 -4.99 4.00
C LEU A 59 3.65 -6.01 2.87
N GLU A 60 3.52 -7.31 3.17
CA GLU A 60 3.38 -8.38 2.19
C GLU A 60 2.11 -8.20 1.33
N ALA A 61 0.99 -7.82 1.95
CA ALA A 61 -0.25 -7.55 1.22
C ALA A 61 -0.14 -6.31 0.31
N ILE A 62 0.56 -5.25 0.75
CA ILE A 62 0.87 -4.09 -0.10
C ILE A 62 1.76 -4.51 -1.27
N SER A 63 2.81 -5.27 -0.97
CA SER A 63 3.77 -5.78 -1.94
C SER A 63 3.10 -6.58 -3.04
N GLU A 64 2.26 -7.54 -2.68
CA GLU A 64 1.52 -8.39 -3.62
C GLU A 64 0.63 -7.55 -4.55
N LYS A 65 -0.27 -6.74 -3.97
CA LYS A 65 -1.27 -5.99 -4.75
C LYS A 65 -0.63 -4.92 -5.62
N LYS A 66 0.30 -4.12 -5.07
CA LYS A 66 0.93 -3.03 -5.83
C LYS A 66 1.90 -3.56 -6.88
N SER A 67 2.60 -4.67 -6.62
CA SER A 67 3.45 -5.29 -7.64
C SER A 67 2.63 -5.72 -8.85
N GLN A 68 1.49 -6.37 -8.64
CA GLN A 68 0.57 -6.74 -9.72
C GLN A 68 0.08 -5.51 -10.50
N MET A 69 -0.29 -4.42 -9.81
CA MET A 69 -0.68 -3.17 -10.48
C MET A 69 0.47 -2.58 -11.31
N VAL A 70 1.69 -2.54 -10.77
CA VAL A 70 2.89 -2.06 -11.48
C VAL A 70 3.14 -2.90 -12.74
N LEU A 71 2.99 -4.22 -12.66
CA LEU A 71 3.15 -5.12 -13.79
C LEU A 71 2.10 -4.91 -14.90
N GLN A 72 1.02 -4.16 -14.67
CA GLN A 72 0.03 -3.83 -15.68
C GLN A 72 0.19 -2.43 -16.28
N VAL A 73 1.04 -1.56 -15.69
CA VAL A 73 1.15 -0.18 -16.16
C VAL A 73 1.78 -0.08 -17.53
N SER A 74 1.33 0.92 -18.30
CA SER A 74 1.83 1.22 -19.65
C SER A 74 2.20 2.70 -19.87
N SER A 75 1.97 3.55 -18.86
CA SER A 75 2.30 4.98 -18.92
C SER A 75 2.84 5.50 -17.59
N GLN A 76 3.64 6.57 -17.65
CA GLN A 76 4.18 7.23 -16.46
C GLN A 76 3.06 7.77 -15.55
N THR A 77 2.02 8.37 -16.14
CA THR A 77 0.85 8.87 -15.40
C THR A 77 0.14 7.77 -14.63
N GLU A 78 -0.01 6.59 -15.22
CA GLU A 78 -0.61 5.45 -14.52
C GLU A 78 0.31 4.91 -13.43
N LEU A 79 1.61 4.83 -13.68
CA LEU A 79 2.57 4.42 -12.67
C LEU A 79 2.57 5.34 -11.45
N ASP A 80 2.56 6.65 -11.66
CA ASP A 80 2.47 7.62 -10.56
C ASP A 80 1.17 7.45 -9.80
N LYS A 81 0.09 7.06 -10.49
CA LYS A 81 -1.17 6.80 -9.83
C LYS A 81 -1.18 5.55 -8.96
N VAL A 82 -0.45 4.51 -9.35
CA VAL A 82 -0.27 3.26 -8.60
C VAL A 82 0.67 3.47 -7.42
N ILE A 83 1.80 4.16 -7.63
CA ILE A 83 2.84 4.29 -6.61
C ILE A 83 2.47 5.32 -5.55
N CYS A 84 1.94 6.47 -5.93
CA CYS A 84 1.66 7.55 -4.97
C CYS A 84 0.30 7.35 -4.30
N PRO A 85 0.24 7.15 -2.95
CA PRO A 85 -1.03 7.10 -2.23
C PRO A 85 -1.78 8.41 -2.45
N ARG A 86 -3.05 8.33 -2.84
CA ARG A 86 -3.92 9.51 -2.99
C ARG A 86 -4.91 9.56 -1.85
N ALA A 87 -5.11 10.78 -1.33
CA ALA A 87 -6.17 11.02 -0.37
C ALA A 87 -7.53 10.68 -1.00
N PRO A 88 -8.43 10.03 -0.24
CA PRO A 88 -9.78 9.77 -0.71
C PRO A 88 -10.54 11.09 -0.94
N HIS A 89 -11.47 11.08 -1.90
CA HIS A 89 -12.28 12.24 -2.25
C HIS A 89 -13.56 12.28 -1.40
N PHE A 90 -13.92 13.45 -0.89
CA PHE A 90 -15.19 13.63 -0.18
C PHE A 90 -16.33 13.94 -1.15
N ASP A 91 -17.33 13.07 -1.22
CA ASP A 91 -18.48 13.21 -2.14
C ASP A 91 -19.65 14.05 -1.58
N GLY A 92 -19.46 14.68 -0.41
CA GLY A 92 -20.51 15.38 0.33
C GLY A 92 -21.17 14.53 1.41
N ASN A 93 -20.89 13.23 1.46
CA ASN A 93 -21.42 12.30 2.46
C ASN A 93 -20.34 11.39 3.08
N LYS A 94 -19.38 10.91 2.28
CA LYS A 94 -18.32 10.00 2.72
C LYS A 94 -17.02 10.20 1.93
N LEU A 95 -15.94 9.63 2.45
CA LEU A 95 -14.64 9.58 1.80
C LEU A 95 -14.57 8.37 0.87
N ILE A 96 -14.36 8.62 -0.42
CA ILE A 96 -14.31 7.61 -1.48
C ILE A 96 -12.85 7.35 -1.87
N PRO A 97 -12.36 6.11 -1.79
CA PRO A 97 -11.02 5.77 -2.23
C PRO A 97 -10.88 5.92 -3.75
N ASP A 98 -9.67 6.28 -4.19
CA ASP A 98 -9.31 6.21 -5.59
C ASP A 98 -9.19 4.74 -6.06
N LYS A 99 -9.42 4.47 -7.34
CA LYS A 99 -9.33 3.12 -7.92
C LYS A 99 -7.96 2.44 -7.77
N TYR A 100 -6.89 3.21 -7.58
CA TYR A 100 -5.53 2.70 -7.35
C TYR A 100 -5.18 2.65 -5.85
N SER A 101 -6.08 3.08 -4.97
CA SER A 101 -5.92 2.97 -3.52
C SER A 101 -6.22 1.54 -3.08
N ILE A 102 -5.27 0.91 -2.40
CA ILE A 102 -5.51 -0.37 -1.72
C ILE A 102 -5.75 -0.13 -0.22
N PRO A 103 -6.65 -0.91 0.43
CA PRO A 103 -6.95 -0.72 1.85
C PRO A 103 -5.72 -0.74 2.75
N GLU A 104 -4.74 -1.59 2.47
CA GLU A 104 -3.55 -1.75 3.30
C GLU A 104 -2.67 -0.49 3.35
N GLU A 105 -2.44 0.14 2.19
CA GLU A 105 -1.65 1.37 2.11
C GLU A 105 -2.45 2.60 2.58
N GLU A 106 -3.75 2.61 2.33
CA GLU A 106 -4.65 3.64 2.87
C GLU A 106 -4.67 3.58 4.40
N LEU A 107 -4.63 2.38 5.00
CA LEU A 107 -4.57 2.21 6.44
C LEU A 107 -3.33 2.86 7.04
N ILE A 108 -2.16 2.67 6.42
CA ILE A 108 -0.91 3.33 6.82
C ILE A 108 -1.09 4.85 6.77
N CYS A 109 -1.70 5.37 5.71
CA CYS A 109 -1.95 6.80 5.57
C CYS A 109 -2.87 7.35 6.68
N TRP A 110 -3.91 6.61 7.07
CA TRP A 110 -4.77 6.99 8.19
C TRP A 110 -4.06 6.92 9.54
N CYS A 111 -3.25 5.88 9.78
CA CYS A 111 -2.39 5.78 10.96
C CYS A 111 -1.49 7.01 11.08
N GLU A 112 -0.71 7.31 10.05
CA GLU A 112 0.20 8.46 10.02
C GLU A 112 -0.51 9.81 10.17
N THR A 113 -1.69 9.94 9.57
CA THR A 113 -2.50 11.17 9.69
C THR A 113 -3.00 11.35 11.12
N SER A 114 -3.47 10.27 11.75
CA SER A 114 -3.96 10.30 13.15
C SER A 114 -2.86 10.63 14.16
N LEU A 115 -1.60 10.26 13.86
CA LEU A 115 -0.44 10.64 14.67
C LEU A 115 -0.12 12.14 14.60
N ARG A 116 -0.52 12.83 13.52
CA ARG A 116 -0.27 14.27 13.34
C ARG A 116 -1.38 15.13 13.94
N GLY A 117 -2.58 14.58 14.11
CA GLY A 117 -3.71 15.28 14.71
C GLY A 117 -5.00 14.45 14.69
N PRO A 118 -6.02 14.88 15.43
CA PRO A 118 -7.30 14.17 15.47
C PRO A 118 -7.96 14.15 14.09
N LEU A 119 -8.50 12.98 13.72
CA LEU A 119 -9.35 12.84 12.53
C LEU A 119 -10.72 13.45 12.82
N ASN A 120 -11.33 14.07 11.81
CA ASN A 120 -12.75 14.43 11.89
C ASN A 120 -13.63 13.17 11.77
N GLU A 121 -14.95 13.32 11.95
CA GLU A 121 -15.90 12.19 11.93
C GLU A 121 -15.81 11.34 10.64
N TYR A 122 -15.67 11.98 9.48
CA TYR A 122 -15.57 11.29 8.19
C TYR A 122 -14.26 10.51 8.06
N GLY A 123 -13.14 11.12 8.48
CA GLY A 123 -11.83 10.49 8.49
C GLY A 123 -11.78 9.31 9.46
N GLN A 124 -12.35 9.47 10.65
CA GLN A 124 -12.45 8.39 11.63
C GLN A 124 -13.31 7.24 11.11
N HIS A 125 -14.46 7.52 10.51
CA HIS A 125 -15.31 6.50 9.91
C HIS A 125 -14.57 5.73 8.81
N ARG A 126 -13.89 6.43 7.89
CA ARG A 126 -13.13 5.79 6.80
C ARG A 126 -11.94 4.99 7.34
N TYR A 127 -11.21 5.53 8.31
CA TYR A 127 -10.10 4.83 8.96
C TYR A 127 -10.58 3.50 9.55
N MET A 128 -11.68 3.51 10.30
CA MET A 128 -12.26 2.29 10.86
C MET A 128 -12.75 1.33 9.77
N GLU A 129 -13.40 1.82 8.71
CA GLU A 129 -13.82 0.99 7.58
C GLU A 129 -12.63 0.23 6.97
N VAL A 130 -11.54 0.95 6.69
CA VAL A 130 -10.31 0.37 6.11
C VAL A 130 -9.64 -0.59 7.09
N PHE A 131 -9.58 -0.25 8.38
CA PHE A 131 -9.05 -1.14 9.41
C PHE A 131 -9.77 -2.49 9.42
N ARG A 132 -11.11 -2.46 9.34
CA ARG A 132 -11.93 -3.69 9.29
C ARG A 132 -11.70 -4.52 8.02
N GLN A 133 -11.43 -3.87 6.89
CA GLN A 133 -11.10 -4.56 5.63
C GLN A 133 -9.76 -5.28 5.72
N VAL A 134 -8.75 -4.65 6.33
CA VAL A 134 -7.39 -5.19 6.44
C VAL A 134 -7.26 -6.22 7.57
N PHE A 135 -7.97 -6.01 8.68
CA PHE A 135 -7.87 -6.81 9.90
C PHE A 135 -9.25 -7.32 10.37
N PRO A 136 -9.94 -8.17 9.57
CA PRO A 136 -11.31 -8.59 9.87
C PRO A 136 -11.44 -9.36 11.18
N GLU A 137 -10.43 -10.16 11.55
CA GLU A 137 -10.45 -10.92 12.81
C GLU A 137 -10.34 -10.01 14.04
N TYR A 138 -9.62 -8.89 13.95
CA TYR A 138 -9.53 -7.91 15.03
C TYR A 138 -10.81 -7.05 15.13
N SER A 139 -11.50 -6.80 14.01
CA SER A 139 -12.81 -6.12 14.03
C SER A 139 -13.82 -6.84 14.92
N LYS A 140 -13.93 -8.17 14.77
CA LYS A 140 -14.88 -8.98 15.55
C LYS A 140 -14.68 -8.83 17.05
N VAL A 141 -13.43 -8.65 17.49
CA VAL A 141 -13.08 -8.43 18.90
C VAL A 141 -13.49 -7.04 19.38
N ILE A 142 -13.31 -6.01 18.55
CA ILE A 142 -13.74 -4.64 18.86
C ILE A 142 -15.27 -4.59 18.98
N ASP A 143 -15.97 -5.14 18.00
CA ASP A 143 -17.44 -5.11 17.96
C ASP A 143 -18.05 -5.92 19.14
N MET A 144 -17.41 -7.02 19.57
CA MET A 144 -17.79 -7.76 20.79
C MET A 144 -17.61 -6.94 22.08
N ARG A 145 -16.60 -6.06 22.14
CA ARG A 145 -16.32 -5.23 23.33
C ARG A 145 -17.21 -4.00 23.41
N GLU A 146 -17.69 -3.48 22.28
CA GLU A 146 -18.66 -2.37 22.23
C GLU A 146 -20.10 -2.82 22.52
N SER A 147 -20.36 -4.13 22.48
CA SER A 147 -21.68 -4.73 22.74
C SER A 147 -21.88 -5.18 24.20
N LEU A 148 -20.90 -4.94 25.08
CA LEU A 148 -20.91 -5.24 26.52
C LEU A 148 -21.08 -3.96 27.34
#